data_AF-A0A3B4FNM9-F1
#
_entry.id   AF-A0A3B4FNM9-F1
#
_cell.length_a   1.000
_cell.length_b   1.000
_cell.length_c   1.000
_cell.angle_alpha   90.00
_cell.angle_beta   90.00
_cell.angle_gamma   90.00
#
_symmetry.space_group_name_H-M   'P 1'
#
loop_
_entity.id
_entity.type
_entity.pdbx_description
1 polymer ?
#
loop_
_entity_poly.entity_id
_entity_poly.type
_entity_poly.pdbx_seq_one_letter_code
_entity_poly.pdbx_strand_id
1 'polypeptide(L)'
;LDQRFLEMAETFNKQQEGYEAMVQHIRNLQQSCDCSHDDTLAFVQCLGKIREEQPTYQVSLKMKGYDFFLSAVPVWSEGAGEGKPLPPRLQRAQNELKGASDSTRMTISKGTTLQELIGWLLRSHDKMAEQVKKAAETYQEQGRLSENLEENMREVRRAKELSQGYRQQATAVLTEAAQISGAQL
;
A
#
# COMPACT_ATOMS: atom_id res chain seq x y z
N LEU A 1 -19.71 19.90 -6.52
CA LEU A 1 -19.07 19.06 -7.55
C LEU A 1 -17.59 18.94 -7.25
N ASP A 2 -16.89 20.07 -7.19
CA ASP A 2 -15.44 20.16 -6.98
C ASP A 2 -14.96 19.47 -5.70
N GLN A 3 -15.70 19.60 -4.61
CA GLN A 3 -15.38 18.93 -3.34
C GLN A 3 -15.23 17.40 -3.49
N ARG A 4 -16.04 16.75 -4.35
CA ARG A 4 -15.97 15.30 -4.55
C ARG A 4 -14.76 14.89 -5.39
N PHE A 5 -14.37 15.71 -6.37
CA PHE A 5 -13.11 15.50 -7.10
C PHE A 5 -11.90 15.69 -6.19
N LEU A 6 -11.94 16.71 -5.32
CA LEU A 6 -10.88 16.96 -4.34
C LEU A 6 -10.74 15.81 -3.35
N GLU A 7 -11.84 15.35 -2.74
CA GLU A 7 -11.84 14.19 -1.83
C GLU A 7 -11.29 12.93 -2.50
N MET A 8 -11.64 12.68 -3.76
CA MET A 8 -11.12 11.55 -4.53
C MET A 8 -9.62 11.69 -4.75
N ALA A 9 -9.15 12.85 -5.23
CA ALA A 9 -7.74 13.10 -5.49
C ALA A 9 -6.88 12.99 -4.23
N GLU A 10 -7.30 13.58 -3.11
CA GLU A 10 -6.58 13.47 -1.84
C GLU A 10 -6.52 12.03 -1.33
N THR A 11 -7.62 11.28 -1.47
CA THR A 11 -7.64 9.88 -1.04
C THR A 11 -6.77 9.02 -1.95
N PHE A 12 -6.73 9.31 -3.25
CA PHE A 12 -5.92 8.61 -4.24
C PHE A 12 -4.44 8.84 -3.97
N ASN A 13 -4.03 10.09 -3.75
CA ASN A 13 -2.65 10.44 -3.43
C ASN A 13 -2.17 9.71 -2.17
N LYS A 14 -2.98 9.69 -1.10
CA LYS A 14 -2.65 8.93 0.12
C LYS A 14 -2.51 7.42 -0.13
N GLN A 15 -3.32 6.85 -1.02
CA GLN A 15 -3.17 5.44 -1.39
C GLN A 15 -1.88 5.21 -2.19
N GLN A 16 -1.58 6.10 -3.13
CA GLN A 16 -0.37 6.03 -3.95
C GLN A 16 0.89 6.16 -3.10
N GLU A 17 0.95 7.13 -2.18
CA GLU A 17 2.05 7.29 -1.23
C GLU A 17 2.25 6.03 -0.38
N GLY A 18 1.17 5.44 0.13
CA GLY A 18 1.23 4.16 0.85
C GLY A 18 1.76 3.03 -0.03
N TYR A 19 1.34 2.95 -1.28
CA TYR A 19 1.79 1.92 -2.21
C TYR A 19 3.28 2.07 -2.53
N GLU A 20 3.74 3.29 -2.85
CA GLU A 20 5.14 3.58 -3.17
C GLU A 20 6.05 3.31 -1.97
N ALA A 21 5.63 3.68 -0.76
CA ALA A 21 6.37 3.38 0.47
C ALA A 21 6.47 1.87 0.73
N MET A 22 5.37 1.11 0.52
CA MET A 22 5.38 -0.35 0.62
C MET A 22 6.40 -0.97 -0.34
N VAL A 23 6.37 -0.57 -1.61
CA VAL A 23 7.32 -1.03 -2.62
C VAL A 23 8.76 -0.72 -2.19
N GLN A 24 9.02 0.49 -1.70
CA GLN A 24 10.35 0.89 -1.27
C GLN A 24 10.87 0.07 -0.10
N HIS A 25 10.04 -0.17 0.93
CA HIS A 25 10.42 -0.98 2.08
C HIS A 25 10.74 -2.43 1.71
N ILE A 26 9.94 -3.03 0.81
CA ILE A 26 10.18 -4.39 0.32
C ILE A 26 11.49 -4.45 -0.49
N ARG A 27 11.73 -3.46 -1.36
CA ARG A 27 12.98 -3.38 -2.13
C ARG A 27 14.20 -3.19 -1.24
N ASN A 28 14.12 -2.36 -0.21
CA ASN A 28 15.19 -2.18 0.77
C ASN A 28 15.50 -3.50 1.48
N LEU A 29 14.47 -4.26 1.87
CA LEU A 29 14.62 -5.56 2.48
C LEU A 29 15.31 -6.54 1.52
N GLN A 30 14.81 -6.65 0.28
CA GLN A 30 15.39 -7.52 -0.76
C GLN A 30 16.86 -7.20 -1.02
N GLN A 31 17.21 -5.92 -1.15
CA GLN A 31 18.60 -5.46 -1.31
C GLN A 31 19.46 -5.81 -0.09
N SER A 32 18.93 -5.64 1.12
CA SER A 32 19.69 -5.95 2.34
C SER A 32 19.98 -7.44 2.53
N CYS A 33 19.18 -8.30 1.90
CA CYS A 33 19.30 -9.75 1.93
C CYS A 33 19.92 -10.34 0.65
N ASP A 34 20.34 -9.51 -0.32
CA ASP A 34 20.79 -9.97 -1.64
C ASP A 34 19.79 -10.95 -2.31
N CYS A 35 18.49 -10.75 -2.13
CA CYS A 35 17.44 -11.58 -2.72
C CYS A 35 17.18 -11.17 -4.18
N SER A 36 16.95 -12.17 -5.04
CA SER A 36 16.82 -12.02 -6.49
C SER A 36 15.84 -10.91 -6.89
N HIS A 37 16.28 -10.04 -7.81
CA HIS A 37 15.54 -8.90 -8.35
C HIS A 37 14.60 -9.31 -9.48
N ASP A 38 13.68 -10.22 -9.23
CA ASP A 38 12.49 -10.23 -10.09
C ASP A 38 11.64 -9.02 -9.68
N ASP A 39 10.97 -8.35 -10.61
CA ASP A 39 10.09 -7.17 -10.40
C ASP A 39 8.88 -7.45 -9.46
N THR A 40 8.95 -8.54 -8.70
CA THR A 40 7.98 -9.01 -7.71
C THR A 40 8.22 -8.36 -6.35
N LEU A 41 7.12 -8.08 -5.64
CA LEU A 41 7.15 -7.57 -4.27
C LEU A 41 7.22 -8.70 -3.21
N ALA A 42 7.74 -9.86 -3.59
CA ALA A 42 7.83 -11.02 -2.69
C ALA A 42 9.02 -10.88 -1.73
N PHE A 43 8.85 -11.32 -0.49
CA PHE A 43 9.90 -11.26 0.55
C PHE A 43 10.16 -12.57 1.29
N VAL A 44 9.52 -13.68 0.89
CA VAL A 44 9.73 -15.01 1.48
C VAL A 44 11.20 -15.45 1.48
N GLN A 45 11.93 -15.18 0.39
CA GLN A 45 13.35 -15.52 0.28
C GLN A 45 14.20 -14.71 1.25
N CYS A 46 13.87 -13.43 1.47
CA CYS A 46 14.55 -12.56 2.43
C CYS A 46 14.45 -13.15 3.84
N LEU A 47 13.27 -13.66 4.21
CA LEU A 47 13.07 -14.27 5.52
C LEU A 47 13.88 -15.56 5.70
N GLY A 48 14.00 -16.38 4.66
CA GLY A 48 14.87 -17.56 4.66
C GLY A 48 16.32 -17.19 4.97
N LYS A 49 16.87 -16.22 4.24
CA LYS A 49 18.24 -15.75 4.46
C LYS A 49 18.46 -15.13 5.84
N ILE A 50 17.50 -14.32 6.34
CA ILE A 50 17.61 -13.75 7.69
C ILE A 50 17.70 -14.86 8.75
N ARG A 51 16.95 -15.96 8.60
CA ARG A 51 17.01 -17.10 9.52
C ARG A 51 18.37 -17.79 9.46
N GLU A 52 18.95 -17.96 8.28
CA GLU A 52 20.27 -18.58 8.08
C GLU A 52 21.40 -17.71 8.66
N GLU A 53 21.34 -16.39 8.46
CA GLU A 53 22.36 -15.45 8.94
C GLU A 53 22.31 -15.19 10.46
N GLN A 54 21.20 -15.52 11.12
CA GLN A 54 20.96 -15.21 12.53
C GLN A 54 20.70 -16.47 13.38
N PRO A 55 21.64 -17.45 13.45
CA PRO A 55 21.41 -18.72 14.14
C PRO A 55 21.22 -18.59 15.66
N THR A 56 21.61 -17.46 16.25
CA THR A 56 21.43 -17.16 17.68
C THR A 56 20.04 -16.64 18.01
N TYR A 57 19.18 -16.39 17.00
CA TYR A 57 17.82 -15.91 17.15
C TYR A 57 16.83 -16.84 16.45
N GLN A 58 15.76 -17.19 17.14
CA GLN A 58 14.58 -17.75 16.51
C GLN A 58 13.83 -16.64 15.79
N VAL A 59 13.97 -16.59 14.46
CA VAL A 59 13.35 -15.59 13.60
C VAL A 59 12.06 -16.14 12.96
N SER A 60 10.95 -15.45 13.20
CA SER A 60 9.63 -15.81 12.67
C SER A 60 8.86 -14.58 12.24
N LEU A 61 8.14 -14.65 11.13
CA LEU A 61 7.12 -13.64 10.81
C LEU A 61 5.88 -13.91 11.65
N LYS A 62 5.30 -12.86 12.23
CA LYS A 62 4.05 -12.91 13.00
C LYS A 62 3.05 -11.93 12.41
N MET A 63 1.77 -12.23 12.61
CA MET A 63 0.67 -11.36 12.23
C MET A 63 -0.23 -11.01 13.41
N LYS A 64 -0.83 -9.82 13.34
CA LYS A 64 -1.87 -9.34 14.23
C LYS A 64 -2.91 -8.58 13.40
N GLY A 65 -3.98 -9.25 13.00
CA GLY A 65 -4.94 -8.69 12.05
C GLY A 65 -4.27 -8.43 10.70
N TYR A 66 -4.37 -7.19 10.21
CA TYR A 66 -3.74 -6.76 8.95
C TYR A 66 -2.26 -6.38 9.09
N ASP A 67 -1.73 -6.43 10.31
CA ASP A 67 -0.33 -6.09 10.56
C ASP A 67 0.54 -7.35 10.56
N PHE A 68 1.72 -7.25 9.93
CA PHE A 68 2.75 -8.27 9.97
C PHE A 68 4.08 -7.68 10.43
N PHE A 69 4.87 -8.48 11.15
CA PHE A 69 6.14 -8.03 11.70
C PHE A 69 7.09 -9.19 11.94
N LEU A 70 8.38 -8.88 11.95
CA LEU A 70 9.43 -9.85 12.19
C LEU A 70 9.72 -9.98 13.69
N SER A 71 9.45 -11.16 14.26
CA SER A 71 9.78 -11.50 15.64
C SER A 71 11.13 -12.21 15.68
N ALA A 72 12.02 -11.77 16.57
CA ALA A 72 13.32 -12.38 16.82
C ALA A 72 13.48 -12.62 18.32
N VAL A 73 13.58 -13.89 18.72
CA VAL A 73 13.76 -14.30 20.12
C VAL A 73 15.13 -14.95 20.28
N PRO A 74 16.01 -14.50 21.18
CA PRO A 74 17.31 -15.14 21.38
C PRO A 74 17.14 -16.59 21.87
N VAL A 75 17.83 -17.54 21.24
CA VAL A 75 17.74 -18.98 21.54
C VAL A 75 18.27 -19.30 22.95
N TRP A 76 19.12 -18.45 23.51
CA TRP A 76 19.80 -18.64 24.80
C TRP A 76 18.97 -18.22 26.03
N SER A 77 17.65 -18.06 25.90
CA SER A 77 16.83 -17.39 26.92
C SER A 77 16.07 -18.35 27.84
N GLU A 78 16.76 -18.91 28.82
CA GLU A 78 16.28 -18.88 30.21
C GLU A 78 17.24 -17.97 31.01
N GLY A 79 16.83 -16.73 31.28
CA GLY A 79 17.40 -15.91 32.36
C GLY A 79 18.61 -15.01 32.10
N ALA A 80 19.31 -15.08 30.96
CA ALA A 80 20.58 -14.32 30.77
C ALA A 80 20.57 -13.23 29.66
N GLY A 81 19.42 -12.99 29.02
CA GLY A 81 19.36 -12.26 27.74
C GLY A 81 18.52 -10.99 27.72
N GLU A 82 18.00 -10.50 28.84
CA GLU A 82 17.26 -9.23 28.86
C GLU A 82 18.24 -8.07 28.67
N GLY A 83 18.16 -7.38 27.52
CA GLY A 83 18.85 -6.10 27.29
C GLY A 83 19.96 -6.08 26.24
N LYS A 84 20.28 -7.19 25.54
CA LYS A 84 21.19 -7.11 24.39
C LYS A 84 20.48 -6.52 23.16
N PRO A 85 21.04 -5.49 22.51
CA PRO A 85 20.46 -4.92 21.29
C PRO A 85 20.46 -5.97 20.17
N LEU A 86 19.43 -5.92 19.32
CA LEU A 86 19.35 -6.79 18.15
C LEU A 86 20.54 -6.52 17.21
N PRO A 87 21.04 -7.55 16.51
CA PRO A 87 22.03 -7.37 15.45
C PRO A 87 21.54 -6.30 14.45
N PRO A 88 22.40 -5.36 14.01
CA PRO A 88 21.97 -4.25 13.17
C PRO A 88 21.22 -4.66 11.90
N ARG A 89 21.63 -5.78 11.27
CA ARG A 89 20.93 -6.35 10.10
C ARG A 89 19.51 -6.82 10.44
N LEU A 90 19.35 -7.51 11.56
CA LEU A 90 18.05 -8.01 12.03
C LEU A 90 17.12 -6.85 12.43
N GLN A 91 17.66 -5.82 13.10
CA GLN A 91 16.92 -4.60 13.42
C GLN A 91 16.47 -3.86 12.15
N ARG A 92 17.35 -3.76 11.14
CA ARG A 92 16.99 -3.16 9.85
C ARG A 92 15.87 -3.94 9.18
N ALA A 93 15.97 -5.27 9.10
CA ALA A 93 14.94 -6.11 8.53
C ALA A 93 13.58 -5.97 9.26
N GLN A 94 13.60 -5.86 10.59
CA GLN A 94 12.40 -5.56 11.37
C GLN A 94 11.78 -4.21 10.99
N ASN A 95 12.60 -3.17 10.84
CA ASN A 95 12.12 -1.84 10.49
C ASN A 95 11.53 -1.81 9.07
N GLU A 96 12.18 -2.44 8.09
CA GLU A 96 11.67 -2.51 6.72
C GLU A 96 10.36 -3.32 6.64
N LEU A 97 10.27 -4.48 7.30
CA LEU A 97 9.01 -5.25 7.33
C LEU A 97 7.88 -4.50 8.04
N LYS A 98 8.19 -3.78 9.12
CA LYS A 98 7.20 -2.94 9.79
C LYS A 98 6.72 -1.81 8.87
N GLY A 99 7.64 -1.12 8.20
CA GLY A 99 7.31 -0.08 7.23
C GLY A 99 6.47 -0.60 6.06
N ALA A 100 6.81 -1.79 5.54
CA ALA A 100 6.02 -2.49 4.53
C ALA A 100 4.61 -2.83 5.04
N SER A 101 4.48 -3.32 6.27
CA SER A 101 3.18 -3.63 6.89
C SER A 101 2.31 -2.39 7.05
N ASP A 102 2.84 -1.31 7.64
CA ASP A 102 2.10 -0.07 7.86
C ASP A 102 1.62 0.52 6.52
N SER A 103 2.48 0.49 5.51
CA SER A 103 2.20 0.97 4.15
C SER A 103 1.20 0.09 3.39
N THR A 104 1.28 -1.25 3.56
CA THR A 104 0.30 -2.21 3.02
C THR A 104 -1.09 -1.93 3.57
N ARG A 105 -1.21 -1.80 4.90
CA ARG A 105 -2.47 -1.50 5.58
C ARG A 105 -3.04 -0.16 5.13
N MET A 106 -2.20 0.88 5.02
CA MET A 106 -2.62 2.19 4.51
C MET A 106 -3.22 2.08 3.11
N THR A 107 -2.50 1.42 2.18
CA THR A 107 -2.90 1.23 0.79
C THR A 107 -4.25 0.51 0.67
N ILE A 108 -4.45 -0.56 1.46
CA ILE A 108 -5.70 -1.31 1.47
C ILE A 108 -6.83 -0.47 2.07
N SER A 109 -6.59 0.22 3.18
CA SER A 109 -7.62 0.99 3.90
C SER A 109 -8.28 2.09 3.06
N LYS A 110 -7.55 2.68 2.12
CA LYS A 110 -8.08 3.72 1.21
C LYS A 110 -8.88 3.16 0.04
N GLY A 111 -8.73 1.87 -0.26
CA GLY A 111 -9.31 1.24 -1.45
C GLY A 111 -10.84 1.31 -1.47
N THR A 112 -11.52 1.06 -0.35
CA THR A 112 -13.00 1.10 -0.31
C THR A 112 -13.53 2.50 -0.53
N THR A 113 -13.01 3.49 0.21
CA THR A 113 -13.43 4.90 0.06
C THR A 113 -13.18 5.41 -1.35
N LEU A 114 -12.04 5.06 -1.96
CA LEU A 114 -11.76 5.43 -3.35
C LEU A 114 -12.74 4.80 -4.33
N GLN A 115 -13.02 3.50 -4.17
CA GLN A 115 -13.96 2.79 -5.03
C GLN A 115 -15.36 3.42 -4.98
N GLU A 116 -15.81 3.86 -3.79
CA GLU A 116 -17.09 4.56 -3.61
C GLU A 116 -17.10 5.94 -4.26
N LEU A 117 -16.07 6.76 -4.02
CA LEU A 117 -15.94 8.11 -4.60
C LEU A 117 -15.88 8.06 -6.13
N ILE A 118 -15.02 7.19 -6.67
CA ILE A 118 -14.88 6.97 -8.10
C ILE A 118 -16.19 6.45 -8.68
N GLY A 119 -16.82 5.47 -8.04
CA GLY A 119 -18.10 4.92 -8.49
C GLY A 119 -19.20 5.98 -8.53
N TRP A 120 -19.25 6.87 -7.54
CA TRP A 120 -20.20 7.97 -7.51
C TRP A 120 -19.94 8.99 -8.62
N LEU A 121 -18.69 9.42 -8.83
CA LEU A 121 -18.31 10.37 -9.89
C LEU A 121 -18.66 9.81 -11.28
N LEU A 122 -18.31 8.56 -11.55
CA LEU A 122 -18.61 7.89 -12.82
C LEU A 122 -20.12 7.81 -13.09
N ARG A 123 -20.93 7.43 -12.09
CA ARG A 123 -22.39 7.35 -12.25
C ARG A 123 -23.06 8.72 -12.35
N SER A 124 -22.45 9.77 -11.80
CA SER A 124 -23.03 11.11 -11.78
C SER A 124 -22.70 11.92 -13.04
N HIS A 125 -21.92 11.36 -13.97
CA HIS A 125 -21.40 12.05 -15.16
C HIS A 125 -22.43 12.91 -15.90
N ASP A 126 -23.52 12.30 -16.36
CA ASP A 126 -24.51 13.00 -17.19
C ASP A 126 -25.22 14.12 -16.42
N LYS A 127 -25.46 13.91 -15.12
CA LYS A 127 -26.00 14.93 -14.23
C LYS A 127 -25.02 16.09 -14.04
N MET A 128 -23.73 15.81 -13.91
CA MET A 128 -22.68 16.82 -13.77
C MET A 128 -22.50 17.62 -15.06
N ALA A 129 -22.56 16.95 -16.22
CA ALA A 129 -22.51 17.59 -17.53
C ALA A 129 -23.69 18.57 -17.72
N GLU A 130 -24.90 18.17 -17.31
CA GLU A 130 -26.07 19.03 -17.36
C GLU A 130 -25.97 20.23 -16.39
N GLN A 131 -25.41 20.02 -15.19
CA GLN A 131 -25.15 21.11 -14.24
C GLN A 131 -24.14 22.12 -14.78
N VAL A 132 -23.07 21.64 -15.41
CA VAL A 132 -22.05 22.48 -16.05
C VAL A 132 -22.66 23.32 -17.17
N LYS A 133 -23.50 22.74 -18.02
CA LYS A 133 -24.19 23.46 -19.09
C LYS A 133 -25.08 24.58 -18.56
N LYS A 134 -25.81 24.32 -17.47
CA LYS A 134 -26.70 25.29 -16.83
C LYS A 134 -25.97 26.40 -16.05
N ALA A 135 -24.77 26.12 -15.57
CA ALA A 135 -23.99 27.07 -14.78
C ALA A 135 -23.23 28.08 -15.65
N ALA A 136 -22.99 27.77 -16.93
CA ALA A 136 -22.29 28.66 -17.85
C ALA A 136 -23.14 29.86 -18.25
N GLU A 137 -22.58 31.06 -18.15
CA GLU A 137 -23.25 32.30 -18.55
C GLU A 137 -23.21 32.50 -20.08
N THR A 138 -22.22 31.90 -20.74
CA THR A 138 -21.99 32.02 -22.18
C THR A 138 -21.68 30.68 -22.82
N TYR A 139 -21.89 30.59 -24.14
CA TYR A 139 -21.55 29.40 -24.92
C TYR A 139 -20.05 29.06 -24.86
N GLN A 140 -19.17 30.08 -24.84
CA GLN A 140 -17.72 29.86 -24.72
C GLN A 140 -17.36 29.29 -23.35
N GLU A 141 -17.96 29.82 -22.28
CA GLU A 141 -17.75 29.30 -20.94
C GLU A 141 -18.28 27.87 -20.80
N GLN A 142 -19.44 27.58 -21.40
CA GLN A 142 -20.00 26.23 -21.46
C GLN A 142 -19.01 25.25 -22.09
N GLY A 143 -18.35 25.62 -23.19
CA GLY A 143 -17.30 24.83 -23.82
C GLY A 143 -16.16 24.52 -22.85
N ARG A 144 -15.58 25.57 -22.25
CA ARG A 144 -14.47 25.45 -21.29
C ARG A 144 -14.81 24.57 -20.09
N LEU A 145 -15.97 24.76 -19.48
CA LEU A 145 -16.38 23.96 -18.31
C LEU A 145 -16.67 22.50 -18.69
N SER A 146 -17.22 22.26 -19.89
CA SER A 146 -17.47 20.90 -20.37
C SER A 146 -16.16 20.16 -20.64
N GLU A 147 -15.18 20.81 -21.26
CA GLU A 147 -13.84 20.27 -21.47
C GLU A 147 -13.15 19.92 -20.14
N ASN A 148 -13.20 20.83 -19.16
CA ASN A 148 -12.66 20.58 -17.82
C ASN A 148 -13.33 19.38 -17.13
N LEU A 149 -14.65 19.23 -17.28
CA LEU A 149 -15.35 18.06 -16.73
C LEU A 149 -14.85 16.78 -17.39
N GLU A 150 -14.74 16.74 -18.71
CA GLU A 150 -14.25 15.56 -19.44
C GLU A 150 -12.81 15.21 -19.06
N GLU A 151 -11.94 16.20 -18.89
CA GLU A 151 -10.58 16.02 -18.37
C GLU A 151 -10.58 15.38 -16.98
N ASN A 152 -11.34 15.94 -16.04
CA ASN A 152 -11.45 15.38 -14.70
C ASN A 152 -11.99 13.94 -14.73
N MET A 153 -12.92 13.64 -15.63
CA MET A 153 -13.48 12.30 -15.78
C MET A 153 -12.50 11.31 -16.42
N ARG A 154 -11.56 11.76 -17.25
CA ARG A 154 -10.42 10.92 -17.68
C ARG A 154 -9.53 10.56 -16.50
N GLU A 155 -9.20 11.52 -15.64
CA GLU A 155 -8.41 11.24 -14.44
C GLU A 155 -9.13 10.35 -13.43
N VAL A 156 -10.46 10.46 -13.27
CA VAL A 156 -11.26 9.52 -12.45
C VAL A 156 -11.10 8.07 -12.95
N ARG A 157 -11.14 7.86 -14.27
CA ARG A 157 -10.99 6.52 -14.87
C ARG A 157 -9.57 6.00 -14.68
N ARG A 158 -8.56 6.85 -14.89
CA ARG A 158 -7.15 6.51 -14.64
C ARG A 158 -6.90 6.15 -13.17
N ALA A 159 -7.42 6.94 -12.24
CA ALA A 159 -7.32 6.68 -10.80
C ALA A 159 -7.96 5.34 -10.42
N LYS A 160 -9.06 4.95 -11.06
CA LYS A 160 -9.70 3.65 -10.85
C LYS A 160 -8.77 2.48 -11.16
N GLU A 161 -8.14 2.51 -12.33
CA GLU A 161 -7.26 1.43 -12.80
C GLU A 161 -6.02 1.31 -11.90
N LEU A 162 -5.38 2.44 -11.61
CA LEU A 162 -4.20 2.48 -10.74
C LEU A 162 -4.53 2.05 -9.31
N SER A 163 -5.62 2.59 -8.72
CA SER A 163 -6.06 2.25 -7.36
C SER A 163 -6.34 0.75 -7.20
N GLN A 164 -6.94 0.14 -8.21
CA GLN A 164 -7.18 -1.30 -8.23
C GLN A 164 -5.86 -2.08 -8.27
N GLY A 165 -4.91 -1.67 -9.11
CA GLY A 165 -3.57 -2.28 -9.18
C GLY A 165 -2.82 -2.19 -7.85
N TYR A 166 -2.80 -1.02 -7.22
CA TYR A 166 -2.15 -0.81 -5.92
C TYR A 166 -2.74 -1.71 -4.84
N ARG A 167 -4.08 -1.79 -4.78
CA ARG A 167 -4.77 -2.66 -3.82
C ARG A 167 -4.48 -4.14 -4.08
N GLN A 168 -4.44 -4.58 -5.34
CA GLN A 168 -4.13 -5.98 -5.69
C GLN A 168 -2.72 -6.36 -5.20
N GLN A 169 -1.72 -5.52 -5.46
CA GLN A 169 -0.36 -5.78 -5.03
C GLN A 169 -0.22 -5.74 -3.50
N ALA A 170 -0.81 -4.76 -2.83
CA ALA A 170 -0.83 -4.72 -1.36
C ALA A 170 -1.51 -5.95 -0.74
N THR A 171 -2.60 -6.43 -1.36
CA THR A 171 -3.27 -7.66 -0.94
C THR A 171 -2.38 -8.89 -1.13
N ALA A 172 -1.59 -8.93 -2.21
CA ALA A 172 -0.64 -10.02 -2.45
C ALA A 172 0.46 -10.07 -1.38
N VAL A 173 1.03 -8.92 -1.01
CA VAL A 173 2.01 -8.78 0.09
C VAL A 173 1.42 -9.27 1.42
N LEU A 174 0.20 -8.84 1.75
CA LEU A 174 -0.48 -9.29 2.96
C LEU A 174 -0.75 -10.81 2.94
N THR A 175 -1.14 -11.35 1.79
CA THR A 175 -1.40 -12.78 1.60
C THR A 175 -0.14 -13.60 1.77
N GLU A 176 0.98 -13.15 1.20
CA GLU A 176 2.30 -13.75 1.41
C GLU A 176 2.66 -13.74 2.90
N ALA A 177 2.47 -12.62 3.60
CA ALA A 177 2.71 -12.53 5.03
C ALA A 177 1.88 -13.55 5.84
N ALA A 178 0.62 -13.74 5.47
CA ALA A 178 -0.27 -14.73 6.11
C ALA A 178 0.21 -16.15 5.89
N GLN A 179 0.58 -16.49 4.64
CA GLN A 179 1.13 -17.81 4.30
C GLN A 179 2.42 -18.11 5.08
N ILE A 180 3.34 -17.14 5.16
CA ILE A 180 4.61 -17.30 5.87
C ILE A 180 4.40 -17.45 7.39
N SER A 181 3.46 -16.69 7.96
CA SER A 181 3.19 -16.70 9.40
C SER A 181 2.25 -17.83 9.85
N GLY A 182 1.62 -18.54 8.90
CA GLY A 182 0.60 -19.54 9.18
C GLY A 182 -0.73 -18.96 9.66
N ALA A 183 -0.97 -17.67 9.46
CA ALA A 183 -2.22 -17.00 9.83
C ALA A 183 -3.32 -17.27 8.77
N GLN A 184 -4.58 -17.33 9.22
CA GLN A 184 -5.75 -17.28 8.35
C GLN A 184 -6.22 -15.83 8.24
N LEU A 185 -6.42 -15.34 7.01
CA LEU A 185 -6.92 -14.00 6.70
C LEU A 185 -8.45 -13.95 6.69
#